data_AF-A0A1H8H542-F1
#
_entry.id   AF-A0A1H8H542-F1
#
_cell.length_a   1.000
_cell.length_b   1.000
_cell.length_c   1.000
_cell.angle_alpha   90.00
_cell.angle_beta   90.00
_cell.angle_gamma   90.00
#
_symmetry.space_group_name_H-M   'P 1'
#
loop_
_entity.id
_entity.type
_entity.pdbx_description
1 polymer ?
#
loop_
_entity_poly.entity_id
_entity_poly.type
_entity_poly.pdbx_seq_one_letter_code
_entity_poly.pdbx_strand_id
1 'polypeptide(L)'
;MSSYIKKEIQMLLIQNDITMSQLVSSLNKKYGREDTIQNLNNKLTRGTIKFSEIKEIAEVLNYKLAWIPNDVYIEAGKNGVYYSPNVNK
;
A
#
# COMPACT_ATOMS: atom_id res chain seq x y z
N MET A 1 -6.32 19.16 -1.30
CA MET A 1 -5.37 18.42 -0.44
C MET A 1 -4.81 17.26 -1.24
N SER A 2 -3.48 17.08 -1.26
CA SER A 2 -2.90 15.83 -1.76
C SER A 2 -3.39 14.70 -0.86
N SER A 3 -4.08 13.69 -1.41
CA SER A 3 -4.52 12.56 -0.60
C SER A 3 -3.29 11.84 -0.01
N TYR A 4 -3.36 11.51 1.27
CA TYR A 4 -2.32 10.76 1.97
C TYR A 4 -2.05 9.41 1.27
N ILE A 5 -3.12 8.76 0.83
CA ILE A 5 -3.11 7.48 0.10
C ILE A 5 -2.25 7.55 -1.17
N LYS A 6 -2.38 8.61 -1.99
CA LYS A 6 -1.58 8.71 -3.22
C LYS A 6 -0.09 8.76 -2.93
N LYS A 7 0.31 9.56 -1.94
CA LYS A 7 1.71 9.69 -1.55
C LYS A 7 2.27 8.37 -1.04
N GLU A 8 1.52 7.65 -0.20
CA GLU A 8 1.93 6.33 0.29
C GLU A 8 2.16 5.34 -0.84
N ILE A 9 1.20 5.21 -1.77
CA ILE A 9 1.35 4.32 -2.91
C ILE A 9 2.55 4.74 -3.77
N GLN A 10 2.74 6.03 -4.02
CA GLN A 10 3.92 6.51 -4.77
C GLN A 10 5.25 6.18 -4.07
N MET A 11 5.32 6.30 -2.75
CA MET A 11 6.52 5.92 -2.00
C MET A 11 6.79 4.42 -2.10
N LEU A 12 5.76 3.57 -2.00
CA LEU A 12 5.89 2.13 -2.21
C LEU A 12 6.40 1.80 -3.62
N LEU A 13 5.87 2.47 -4.64
CA LEU A 13 6.34 2.28 -6.02
C LEU A 13 7.83 2.61 -6.17
N ILE A 14 8.26 3.75 -5.62
CA ILE A 14 9.67 4.18 -5.64
C ILE A 14 10.55 3.19 -4.89
N GLN A 15 10.13 2.71 -3.72
CA GLN A 15 10.89 1.73 -2.93
C GLN A 15 11.08 0.38 -3.62
N ASN A 16 10.21 0.05 -4.57
CA ASN A 16 10.24 -1.22 -5.31
C ASN A 16 10.79 -1.04 -6.73
N ASP A 17 11.33 0.14 -7.09
CA ASP A 17 11.83 0.46 -8.43
C ASP A 17 10.81 0.14 -9.56
N ILE A 18 9.54 0.43 -9.30
CA ILE A 18 8.45 0.22 -10.25
C ILE A 18 7.70 1.51 -10.56
N THR A 19 7.17 1.57 -11.77
CA THR A 19 6.36 2.67 -12.27
C THR A 19 4.87 2.40 -12.07
N MET A 20 4.05 3.46 -12.12
CA MET A 20 2.58 3.32 -12.07
C MET A 20 2.04 2.48 -13.24
N SER A 21 2.66 2.54 -14.42
CA SER A 21 2.27 1.73 -15.58
C SER A 21 2.54 0.24 -15.34
N GLN A 22 3.69 -0.11 -14.76
CA GLN A 22 4.01 -1.49 -14.38
C GLN A 22 3.07 -2.03 -13.30
N LEU A 23 2.71 -1.21 -12.30
CA LEU A 23 1.70 -1.59 -11.31
C LEU A 23 0.36 -1.92 -11.97
N VAL A 24 -0.17 -1.03 -12.81
CA VAL A 24 -1.44 -1.24 -13.51
C VAL A 24 -1.38 -2.48 -14.41
N SER A 25 -0.30 -2.65 -15.17
CA SER A 25 -0.08 -3.83 -16.00
C SER A 25 -0.10 -5.13 -15.17
N SER A 26 0.55 -5.12 -14.00
CA SER A 26 0.60 -6.27 -13.10
C SER A 26 -0.76 -6.58 -12.47
N LEU A 27 -1.51 -5.55 -12.06
CA LEU A 27 -2.88 -5.69 -11.55
C LEU A 27 -3.81 -6.27 -12.64
N ASN A 28 -3.73 -5.74 -13.85
CA ASN A 28 -4.53 -6.22 -14.99
C ASN A 28 -4.22 -7.67 -15.32
N LYS A 29 -2.93 -8.02 -15.38
CA LYS A 29 -2.48 -9.39 -15.65
C LYS A 29 -2.93 -10.38 -14.56
N LYS A 30 -2.84 -9.99 -13.30
CA LYS A 30 -3.11 -10.89 -12.16
C LYS A 30 -4.60 -11.08 -11.88
N TYR A 31 -5.39 -10.01 -11.99
CA TYR A 31 -6.81 -10.02 -11.65
C TYR A 31 -7.74 -10.00 -12.87
N GLY A 32 -7.19 -10.10 -14.09
CA GLY A 32 -7.97 -10.22 -15.33
C GLY A 32 -8.85 -9.00 -15.63
N ARG A 33 -8.34 -7.79 -15.35
CA ARG A 33 -9.09 -6.53 -15.54
C ARG A 33 -8.39 -5.60 -16.52
N GLU A 34 -9.11 -4.58 -16.99
CA GLU A 34 -8.61 -3.58 -17.93
C GLU A 34 -8.59 -2.18 -17.30
N ASP A 35 -7.87 -2.04 -16.18
CA ASP A 35 -7.68 -0.73 -15.57
C ASP A 35 -6.68 0.13 -16.35
N THR A 36 -6.86 1.45 -16.28
CA THR A 36 -5.92 2.42 -16.85
C THR A 36 -5.11 3.12 -15.76
N ILE A 37 -3.93 3.63 -16.14
CA ILE A 37 -3.09 4.48 -15.28
C ILE A 37 -3.90 5.68 -14.75
N GLN A 38 -4.70 6.30 -15.62
CA GLN A 38 -5.52 7.44 -15.25
C GLN A 38 -6.62 7.06 -14.26
N ASN A 39 -7.27 5.89 -14.43
CA ASN A 39 -8.29 5.42 -13.49
C ASN A 39 -7.70 5.22 -12.09
N LEU A 40 -6.59 4.49 -11.98
CA LEU A 40 -5.93 4.27 -10.70
C LEU A 40 -5.45 5.59 -10.08
N ASN A 41 -4.78 6.45 -10.85
CA ASN A 41 -4.31 7.75 -10.36
C ASN A 41 -5.47 8.66 -9.89
N ASN A 42 -6.62 8.62 -10.57
CA ASN A 42 -7.82 9.36 -10.14
C ASN A 42 -8.38 8.82 -8.83
N LYS A 43 -8.51 7.48 -8.70
CA LYS A 43 -8.97 6.85 -7.46
C LYS A 43 -8.07 7.20 -6.28
N LEU A 44 -6.75 7.14 -6.47
CA LEU A 44 -5.76 7.52 -5.45
C LEU A 44 -5.89 9.00 -5.10
N THR A 45 -5.90 9.88 -6.10
CA THR A 45 -5.95 11.34 -5.90
C THR A 45 -7.22 11.78 -5.18
N ARG A 46 -8.37 11.17 -5.51
CA ARG A 46 -9.69 11.50 -4.92
C ARG A 46 -9.97 10.75 -3.61
N GLY A 47 -9.13 9.77 -3.25
CA GLY A 47 -9.35 8.92 -2.07
C GLY A 47 -10.53 7.97 -2.23
N THR A 48 -10.94 7.65 -3.46
CA THR A 48 -12.08 6.76 -3.76
C THR A 48 -11.65 5.33 -4.05
N ILE A 49 -10.37 5.01 -3.85
CA ILE A 49 -9.85 3.65 -4.01
C ILE A 49 -10.45 2.75 -2.92
N LYS A 50 -10.90 1.55 -3.31
CA LYS A 50 -11.45 0.58 -2.38
C LYS A 50 -10.33 -0.11 -1.62
N PHE A 51 -10.61 -0.53 -0.39
CA PHE A 51 -9.66 -1.33 0.40
C PHE A 51 -9.28 -2.66 -0.29
N SER A 52 -10.19 -3.26 -1.07
CA SER A 52 -9.86 -4.43 -1.89
C SER A 52 -8.74 -4.14 -2.90
N GLU A 53 -8.79 -2.98 -3.56
CA GLU A 53 -7.76 -2.57 -4.53
C GLU A 53 -6.42 -2.29 -3.83
N ILE A 54 -6.44 -1.77 -2.59
CA ILE A 54 -5.22 -1.63 -1.78
C ILE A 54 -4.61 -2.99 -1.43
N LYS A 55 -5.43 -3.99 -1.09
CA LYS A 55 -4.97 -5.37 -0.85
C LYS A 55 -4.31 -5.97 -2.10
N GLU A 56 -4.90 -5.77 -3.26
CA GLU A 56 -4.35 -6.24 -4.53
C GLU A 56 -3.02 -5.56 -4.87
N ILE A 57 -2.91 -4.24 -4.62
CA ILE A 57 -1.63 -3.52 -4.76
C ILE A 57 -0.59 -4.14 -3.82
N ALA A 58 -0.90 -4.32 -2.53
CA ALA A 58 0.02 -4.94 -1.59
C ALA A 58 0.48 -6.33 -2.06
N GLU A 59 -0.44 -7.16 -2.57
CA GLU A 59 -0.13 -8.48 -3.08
C GLU A 59 0.76 -8.45 -4.33
N VAL A 60 0.55 -7.51 -5.25
CA VAL A 60 1.41 -7.30 -6.43
C VAL A 60 2.80 -6.84 -6.03
N LEU A 61 2.90 -6.02 -4.98
CA LEU A 61 4.17 -5.49 -4.47
C LEU A 61 4.87 -6.44 -3.48
N ASN A 62 4.28 -7.60 -3.19
CA ASN A 62 4.79 -8.55 -2.19
C ASN A 62 4.85 -7.99 -0.75
N TYR A 63 3.86 -7.16 -0.37
CA TYR A 63 3.67 -6.62 0.98
C TYR A 63 2.54 -7.35 1.72
N LYS A 64 2.62 -7.33 3.05
CA LYS A 64 1.52 -7.70 3.94
C LYS A 64 0.91 -6.44 4.55
N LEU A 65 -0.41 -6.40 4.64
CA LEU A 65 -1.13 -5.36 5.39
C LEU A 65 -1.43 -5.88 6.79
N ALA A 66 -1.19 -5.03 7.79
CA ALA A 66 -1.46 -5.34 9.19
C ALA A 66 -2.18 -4.16 9.86
N TRP A 67 -3.08 -4.47 10.78
CA TRP A 67 -3.64 -3.50 11.70
C TRP A 67 -2.78 -3.49 12.95
N ILE A 68 -2.28 -2.32 13.30
CA ILE A 68 -1.44 -2.13 14.48
C ILE A 68 -2.23 -1.28 15.46
N PRO A 69 -2.57 -1.78 16.66
CA PRO A 69 -3.20 -0.96 17.69
C PRO A 69 -2.30 0.24 18.04
N ASN A 70 -2.92 1.40 18.27
CA ASN A 70 -2.18 2.65 18.55
C ASN A 70 -1.39 2.61 19.86
N ASP A 71 -1.69 1.67 20.77
CA ASP A 71 -0.99 1.48 22.04
C ASP A 71 0.08 0.38 21.96
N VAL A 72 0.65 0.16 20.78
CA VAL A 72 1.78 -0.75 20.58
C VAL A 72 2.97 0.04 20.06
N TYR A 73 4.15 -0.19 20.65
CA TYR A 73 5.40 0.34 20.12
C TYR A 73 5.88 -0.54 18.97
N ILE A 74 6.22 0.10 17.84
CA ILE A 74 6.81 -0.55 16.68
C ILE A 74 8.33 -0.35 16.77
N GLU A 75 9.05 -1.42 17.11
CA GLU A 75 10.52 -1.40 17.10
C GLU A 75 11.05 -2.12 15.85
N ALA A 76 11.90 -1.43 15.10
CA ALA A 76 12.62 -2.03 13.98
C ALA A 76 13.80 -2.85 14.53
N GLY A 77 13.60 -4.15 14.73
CA GLY A 77 14.66 -5.08 15.11
C GLY A 77 15.41 -5.63 13.89
N LYS A 78 16.63 -6.14 14.11
CA LYS A 78 17.48 -6.73 13.05
C LYS A 78 16.83 -7.89 12.27
N ASN A 79 15.77 -8.51 12.83
CA ASN A 79 15.07 -9.67 12.26
C ASN A 79 13.57 -9.41 11.97
N GLY A 80 13.11 -8.15 12.00
CA GLY A 80 11.72 -7.80 11.71
C GLY A 80 11.11 -6.78 12.67
N VAL A 81 9.82 -6.50 12.47
CA VAL A 81 9.02 -5.61 13.31
C VAL A 81 8.45 -6.39 14.48
N TYR A 82 8.73 -5.95 15.71
CA TYR A 82 8.15 -6.53 16.93
C TYR A 82 7.04 -5.63 17.48
N TYR A 83 6.02 -6.27 18.05
CA TYR A 83 4.91 -5.62 18.72
C TYR A 83 5.10 -5.75 20.24
N SER A 84 5.50 -4.66 20.89
CA SER A 84 5.66 -4.61 22.35
C SER A 84 4.43 -3.95 22.98
N PRO A 85 3.73 -4.63 23.92
CA PRO A 85 2.62 -4.02 24.66
C PRO A 85 3.07 -2.73 25.34
N ASN A 86 2.27 -1.67 25.26
CA ASN A 86 2.56 -0.46 26.01
C ASN A 86 2.40 -0.72 27.52
N VAL A 87 3.53 -0.85 28.21
CA VAL A 87 3.64 -1.12 29.66
C VAL A 87 3.33 0.09 30.54
N ASN A 88 2.99 1.25 29.96
CA ASN A 88 2.70 2.49 30.69
C ASN A 88 1.19 2.78 30.84
N LYS A 89 0.32 1.77 30.79
CA LYS A 89 -1.11 1.89 31.14
C LYS A 89 -1.38 1.34 32.53
#